data_AF-A0AAN6VHY2-F1
#
_entry.id   AF-A0AAN6VHY2-F1
#
_cell.length_a   1.000
_cell.length_b   1.000
_cell.length_c   1.000
_cell.angle_alpha   90.00
_cell.angle_beta   90.00
_cell.angle_gamma   90.00
#
_symmetry.space_group_name_H-M   'P 1'
#
loop_
_entity.id
_entity.type
_entity.pdbx_description
1 polymer ?
#
loop_
_entity_poly.entity_id
_entity_poly.type
_entity_poly.pdbx_seq_one_letter_code
_entity_poly.pdbx_strand_id
1 'polypeptide(L)' 'MCHKATCGTCKKATWFGCGQHVPKVMDSVPKDQWCTCEPRVEKSGQQYPPMGSLLSSCVVC' A
#
# COMPACT_ATOMS: atom_id res chain seq x y z
N MET A 1 4.20 12.49 6.36
CA MET A 1 3.90 11.41 7.34
C MET A 1 3.26 10.25 6.57
N CYS A 2 3.73 9.00 6.70
CA CYS A 2 3.01 7.87 6.10
C CYS A 2 2.06 7.25 7.14
N HIS A 3 0.88 6.83 6.71
CA HIS A 3 -0.12 6.21 7.58
C HIS A 3 -0.85 5.09 6.85
N LYS A 4 -1.54 4.23 7.61
CA LYS A 4 -2.36 3.15 7.07
C LYS A 4 -3.60 3.75 6.42
N ALA A 5 -3.88 3.38 5.19
CA ALA A 5 -5.05 3.76 4.42
C ALA A 5 -5.77 2.50 3.92
N THR A 6 -6.97 2.65 3.37
CA THR A 6 -7.71 1.55 2.75
C THR A 6 -7.79 1.80 1.25
N CYS A 7 -7.47 0.79 0.45
CA CYS A 7 -7.57 0.88 -1.00
C CYS A 7 -9.05 1.01 -1.41
N GLY A 8 -9.38 2.01 -2.25
CA GLY A 8 -10.75 2.17 -2.77
C GLY A 8 -11.19 1.04 -3.70
N THR A 9 -10.25 0.40 -4.39
CA THR A 9 -10.50 -0.65 -5.38
C THR A 9 -10.69 -2.01 -4.75
N CYS A 10 -9.68 -2.52 -4.02
CA CYS A 10 -9.73 -3.86 -3.42
C CYS A 10 -10.21 -3.88 -1.96
N LYS A 11 -10.47 -2.72 -1.34
CA LYS A 11 -10.89 -2.57 0.07
C LYS A 11 -9.92 -3.13 1.11
N LYS A 12 -8.70 -3.52 0.71
CA LYS A 12 -7.63 -4.00 1.59
C LYS A 12 -6.80 -2.86 2.16
N ALA A 13 -5.99 -3.16 3.18
CA ALA A 13 -5.09 -2.20 3.80
C ALA A 13 -3.95 -1.82 2.84
N THR A 14 -3.73 -0.53 2.71
CA THR A 14 -2.61 0.06 1.99
C THR A 14 -2.00 1.17 2.86
N TRP A 15 -1.05 1.91 2.33
CA TRP A 15 -0.43 3.06 2.99
C TRP A 15 -0.59 4.29 2.11
N PHE A 16 -0.57 5.46 2.75
CA PHE A 16 -0.58 6.75 2.08
C PHE A 16 0.59 7.60 2.55
N GLY A 17 1.23 8.35 1.65
CA GLY A 17 2.30 9.30 1.96
C GLY A 17 3.51 9.18 1.02
N CYS A 18 4.67 9.66 1.49
CA CYS A 18 5.91 9.73 0.69
C CYS A 18 6.69 8.41 0.51
N GLY A 19 6.20 7.29 1.04
CA GLY A 19 6.82 5.97 0.79
C GLY A 19 8.07 5.63 1.60
N GLN A 20 8.57 6.54 2.44
CA GLN A 20 9.75 6.29 3.30
C GLN A 20 9.41 5.48 4.56
N HIS A 21 8.18 5.56 5.06
CA HIS A 21 7.78 4.87 6.30
C HIS A 21 6.83 3.69 6.05
N VAL A 22 6.76 3.19 4.82
CA VAL A 22 5.93 2.04 4.43
C VAL A 22 6.18 0.81 5.30
N PRO A 23 7.43 0.33 5.49
CA PRO A 23 7.70 -0.79 6.37
C PRO A 23 7.11 -0.54 7.77
N LYS A 24 7.36 0.62 8.38
CA LYS A 24 6.84 0.92 9.73
C LYS A 24 5.31 0.88 9.85
N VAL A 25 4.59 1.22 8.77
CA VAL A 25 3.11 1.23 8.75
C VAL A 25 2.54 -0.15 8.39
N MET A 26 3.12 -0.80 7.39
CA MET A 26 2.61 -2.07 6.85
C MET A 26 3.09 -3.29 7.63
N ASP A 27 4.21 -3.23 8.33
CA ASP A 27 4.73 -4.33 9.16
C ASP A 27 3.80 -4.65 10.34
N SER A 28 3.06 -3.66 10.84
CA SER A 28 1.99 -3.86 11.84
C SER A 28 0.69 -4.45 11.25
N VAL A 29 0.60 -4.62 9.92
CA VAL A 29 -0.56 -5.19 9.23
C VAL A 29 -0.16 -6.55 8.68
N PRO A 30 -0.94 -7.61 8.92
CA PRO A 30 -0.63 -8.92 8.33
C PRO A 30 -0.70 -8.86 6.80
N LYS A 31 0.23 -9.55 6.12
CA LYS A 31 0.37 -9.55 4.65
C LYS A 31 -0.92 -9.94 3.92
N ASP A 32 -1.76 -10.78 4.53
CA ASP A 32 -3.05 -11.20 3.99
C ASP A 32 -4.04 -10.03 3.80
N GLN A 33 -3.95 -9.02 4.68
CA GLN A 33 -4.76 -7.81 4.61
C GLN A 33 -4.15 -6.73 3.72
N TRP A 34 -2.97 -6.94 3.13
CA TRP A 34 -2.34 -5.95 2.26
C TRP A 34 -3.06 -5.89 0.90
N CYS A 35 -3.13 -4.68 0.34
CA CYS A 35 -3.56 -4.46 -1.02
C CYS A 35 -2.75 -5.33 -1.99
N THR A 36 -3.44 -6.13 -2.81
CA THR A 36 -2.80 -7.06 -3.75
C THR A 36 -2.59 -6.44 -5.13
N CYS A 37 -3.06 -5.22 -5.33
CA CYS A 37 -3.06 -4.56 -6.62
C CYS A 37 -1.66 -4.12 -7.05
N GLU A 38 -1.50 -3.92 -8.35
CA GLU A 38 -0.25 -3.54 -8.99
C GLU A 38 -0.30 -2.06 -9.42
N PRO A 39 0.86 -1.38 -9.53
CA PRO A 39 2.22 -1.89 -9.34
C PRO A 39 2.66 -1.94 -7.87
N ARG A 40 3.39 -2.99 -7.48
CA ARG A 40 4.03 -3.04 -6.16
C ARG A 40 5.26 -2.16 -6.12
N VAL A 41 5.47 -1.48 -5.00
CA VAL A 41 6.67 -0.68 -4.77
C VAL A 41 7.68 -1.47 -3.97
N GLU A 42 8.94 -1.46 -4.41
CA GLU A 42 10.02 -2.04 -3.62
C GLU A 42 10.55 -1.00 -2.62
N LYS A 43 10.57 -1.37 -1.33
CA LYS A 43 11.17 -0.56 -0.27
C LYS A 43 11.99 -1.45 0.64
N SER A 44 13.24 -1.07 0.88
CA SER A 44 14.12 -1.78 1.81
C SER A 44 14.25 -3.28 1.51
N GLY A 45 14.25 -3.66 0.22
CA GLY A 45 14.36 -5.05 -0.23
C GLY A 45 13.08 -5.88 -0.10
N GLN A 46 11.94 -5.27 0.23
CA GLN A 46 10.65 -5.96 0.28
C GLN A 46 9.61 -5.23 -0.60
N GLN A 47 8.75 -6.00 -1.26
CA GLN A 47 7.66 -5.49 -2.07
C GLN A 47 6.47 -5.12 -1.19
N TYR A 48 5.98 -3.90 -1.35
CA TYR A 48 4.81 -3.37 -0.66
C TYR A 48 3.72 -2.98 -1.65
N PRO A 49 2.46 -2.96 -1.21
CA PRO A 49 1.35 -2.48 -2.04
C PRO A 49 1.60 -1.07 -2.59
N PRO A 50 0.99 -0.70 -3.72
CA PRO A 50 0.99 0.69 -4.19
C PRO A 50 0.38 1.61 -3.15
N MET A 51 0.82 2.87 -3.16
CA MET A 51 0.18 3.91 -2.35
C MET A 51 -1.31 3.97 -2.68
N GLY A 52 -2.16 4.05 -1.66
CA GLY A 52 -3.59 4.20 -1.85
C GLY A 52 -3.94 5.54 -2.51
N SER A 53 -4.15 5.57 -3.82
CA SER A 53 -4.69 6.75 -4.49
C SER A 53 -6.22 6.68 -4.50
N LEU A 54 -6.89 7.77 -4.12
CA LEU A 54 -8.34 7.91 -4.32
C LEU A 54 -8.71 8.04 -5.80
N LEU A 55 -7.73 8.35 -6.65
CA LEU A 55 -7.89 8.44 -8.09
C LEU A 55 -7.70 7.05 -8.68
N SER A 56 -8.80 6.52 -9.22
CA SER A 56 -8.97 5.23 -9.91
C SER A 56 -8.10 5.05 -11.17
N SER A 57 -7.01 5.80 -11.31
CA SER A 57 -6.13 5.78 -12.46
C SER A 57 -4.91 4.91 -12.15
N CYS A 58 -4.96 3.67 -12.63
CA CYS A 58 -3.85 2.72 -12.70
C CYS A 58 -3.47 2.02 -11.38
N VAL A 59 -4.47 1.48 -10.68
CA VAL A 59 -4.26 0.34 -9.78
C VAL A 59 -5.02 -0.83 -10.38
N VAL A 60 -4.33 -1.65 -11.19
CA VAL A 60 -4.90 -2.92 -11.66
C VAL A 60 -4.84 -3.87 -10.47
N CYS A 61 -6.00 -4.12 -9.89
CA CYS A 61 -6.27 -5.35 -9.16
C CYS A 61 -6.87 -6.32 -10.20
#